data_AF-A0A1L3LYB2-F1
#
_entry.id   AF-A0A1L3LYB2-F1
#
_cell.length_a   1.000
_cell.length_b   1.000
_cell.length_c   1.000
_cell.angle_alpha   90.00
_cell.angle_beta   90.00
_cell.angle_gamma   90.00
#
_symmetry.space_group_name_H-M   'P 1'
#
loop_
_entity.id
_entity.type
_entity.pdbx_description
1 polymer ?
#
loop_
_entity_poly.entity_id
_entity_poly.type
_entity_poly.pdbx_seq_one_letter_code
_entity_poly.pdbx_strand_id
1 'polypeptide(L)' 'MFERRVPPTIDYFMGYTGGSDTLAQLELRFPSRDAAIAYAERQKLNYIVLDDRSR' A
#
# COMPACT_ATOMS: atom_id res chain seq x y z
N MET A 1 -5.07 1.05 0.27
CA MET A 1 -3.66 1.42 0.55
C MET A 1 -2.86 0.13 0.74
N PHE A 2 -1.58 0.11 0.35
CA PHE A 2 -0.71 -1.04 0.61
C PHE A 2 -0.26 -1.04 2.07
N GLU A 3 -0.28 -2.21 2.69
CA GLU A 3 0.22 -2.36 4.06
C GLU A 3 1.75 -2.28 4.06
N ARG A 4 2.28 -1.44 4.95
CA ARG A 4 3.73 -1.28 5.10
C ARG A 4 4.31 -2.52 5.78
N ARG A 5 5.23 -3.19 5.09
CA ARG A 5 5.86 -4.44 5.55
C ARG A 5 7.08 -4.20 6.41
N VAL A 6 7.82 -3.12 6.15
CA VAL A 6 9.09 -2.82 6.82
C VAL A 6 9.03 -1.43 7.46
N PRO A 7 9.48 -1.25 8.71
CA PRO A 7 9.60 0.07 9.30
C PRO A 7 10.61 0.91 8.50
N PRO A 8 10.42 2.23 8.45
CA PRO A 8 11.36 3.11 7.78
C PRO A 8 12.68 3.15 8.58
N THR A 9 13.78 3.21 7.85
CA THR A 9 15.13 3.29 8.39
C THR A 9 15.58 4.74 8.42
N ILE A 10 16.13 5.17 9.55
CA ILE A 10 16.71 6.50 9.69
C ILE A 10 18.18 6.45 9.27
N ASP A 11 18.57 7.30 8.34
CA ASP A 11 19.97 7.52 8.01
C ASP A 11 20.66 8.28 9.15
N TYR A 12 21.71 7.68 9.72
CA TYR A 12 22.37 8.22 10.91
C TYR A 12 23.12 9.53 10.63
N PHE A 13 23.59 9.74 9.40
CA PHE A 13 24.46 10.87 9.08
C PHE A 13 23.66 12.13 8.72
N MET A 14 22.59 11.98 7.95
CA MET A 14 21.77 13.10 7.48
C MET A 14 20.38 13.17 8.14
N GLY A 15 19.95 12.13 8.86
CA GLY A 15 18.62 12.08 9.49
C GLY A 15 17.47 11.82 8.53
N TYR A 16 17.73 11.47 7.26
CA TYR A 16 16.68 11.16 6.30
C TYR A 16 16.00 9.84 6.66
N THR A 17 14.67 9.83 6.56
CA THR A 17 13.86 8.63 6.76
C THR A 17 13.68 7.93 5.43
N GLY A 18 14.49 6.91 5.19
CA GLY A 18 14.40 6.02 4.03
C GLY A 18 13.60 4.76 4.34
N GLY A 19 13.37 3.93 3.34
CA GLY A 19 12.74 2.63 3.53
C GLY A 19 12.96 1.76 2.30
N SER A 20 13.21 0.47 2.50
CA SER A 20 13.32 -0.51 1.41
C SER A 20 11.96 -0.96 0.87
N ASP A 21 10.87 -0.65 1.59
CA ASP A 21 9.51 -0.94 1.16
C ASP A 21 8.97 0.16 0.24
N THR A 22 9.14 -0.06 -1.06
CA THR A 22 8.68 0.87 -2.10
C THR A 22 7.17 0.85 -2.29
N LEU A 23 6.50 -0.26 -1.92
CA LEU A 23 5.05 -0.40 -2.09
C LEU A 23 4.29 0.48 -1.10
N ALA A 24 4.89 0.79 0.06
CA ALA A 24 4.33 1.72 1.04
C ALA A 24 4.17 3.15 0.49
N GLN A 25 4.84 3.50 -0.60
CA GLN A 25 4.74 4.82 -1.25
C GLN A 25 3.68 4.87 -2.35
N LEU A 26 3.13 3.71 -2.77
CA LEU A 26 2.21 3.62 -3.90
C LEU A 26 0.75 3.68 -3.43
N GLU A 27 0.00 4.62 -3.99
CA GLU A 27 -1.47 4.65 -3.91
C GLU A 27 -2.05 4.54 -5.32
N LEU A 28 -2.85 3.51 -5.54
CA LEU A 28 -3.57 3.30 -6.80
C LEU A 28 -5.03 3.65 -6.61
N ARG A 29 -5.57 4.47 -7.52
CA ARG A 29 -6.98 4.84 -7.55
C ARG A 29 -7.66 4.14 -8.72
N PHE A 30 -8.76 3.47 -8.43
CA PHE A 30 -9.56 2.76 -9.42
C PHE A 30 -10.96 3.37 -9.50
N PRO A 31 -11.58 3.35 -10.70
CA PRO A 31 -12.93 3.89 -10.88
C PRO A 31 -14.02 3.03 -10.24
N SER A 32 -13.76 1.76 -9.96
CA SER A 32 -14.69 0.83 -9.34
C SER A 32 -13.99 -0.13 -8.38
N ARG A 33 -14.75 -0.68 -7.43
CA ARG A 33 -14.28 -1.73 -6.50
C ARG A 33 -13.81 -2.98 -7.25
N ASP A 34 -14.58 -3.40 -8.26
CA ASP A 34 -14.29 -4.59 -9.07
C ASP A 34 -12.95 -4.45 -9.81
N ALA A 35 -12.66 -3.26 -10.36
CA ALA A 35 -11.37 -3.00 -11.00
C ALA A 35 -10.17 -3.11 -10.03
N ALA A 36 -10.35 -2.68 -8.77
CA ALA A 36 -9.32 -2.82 -7.74
C ALA A 36 -9.10 -4.29 -7.36
N ILE A 37 -10.19 -5.09 -7.26
CA ILE A 37 -10.13 -6.53 -6.97
C ILE A 37 -9.44 -7.27 -8.12
N ALA A 38 -9.86 -7.04 -9.36
CA ALA A 38 -9.26 -7.67 -10.54
C ALA A 38 -7.76 -7.34 -10.65
N TYR A 39 -7.35 -6.12 -10.30
CA TYR A 39 -5.93 -5.76 -10.23
C TYR A 39 -5.20 -6.57 -9.13
N ALA A 40 -5.76 -6.63 -7.92
CA ALA A 40 -5.15 -7.39 -6.82
C ALA A 40 -5.01 -8.88 -7.16
N GLU A 41 -6.04 -9.49 -7.78
CA GLU A 41 -6.00 -10.89 -8.21
C GLU A 41 -4.95 -11.15 -9.30
N ARG A 42 -4.88 -10.27 -10.31
CA ARG A 42 -3.84 -10.35 -11.36
C ARG A 42 -2.43 -10.28 -10.81
N GLN A 43 -2.23 -9.42 -9.81
CA GLN A 43 -0.95 -9.25 -9.13
C GLN A 43 -0.71 -10.28 -8.01
N LYS A 44 -1.67 -11.17 -7.75
CA LYS A 44 -1.64 -12.17 -6.67
C LYS A 44 -1.37 -11.54 -5.30
N LEU A 45 -1.99 -10.40 -5.05
CA LEU A 45 -1.89 -9.65 -3.80
C LEU A 45 -3.03 -10.02 -2.87
N ASN A 46 -2.71 -10.19 -1.58
CA ASN A 46 -3.72 -10.25 -0.54
C ASN A 46 -4.35 -8.86 -0.38
N TYR A 47 -5.67 -8.79 -0.35
CA TYR A 47 -6.41 -7.53 -0.25
C TYR A 47 -7.51 -7.61 0.81
N ILE A 48 -7.82 -6.46 1.40
CA ILE A 48 -8.95 -6.26 2.31
C ILE A 48 -9.87 -5.19 1.71
N VAL A 49 -11.17 -5.45 1.72
CA VAL A 49 -12.17 -4.49 1.28
C VAL A 49 -12.71 -3.78 2.51
N LEU A 50 -12.48 -2.47 2.58
CA LEU A 50 -13.06 -1.59 3.59
C LEU A 50 -14.25 -0.89 2.95
N ASP A 51 -15.45 -1.13 3.50
CA ASP A 51 -16.67 -0.43 3.09
C ASP A 51 -16.91 0.77 4.00
N ASP A 52 -17.13 1.95 3.41
CA ASP A 52 -17.29 3.21 4.15
C ASP A 52 -18.57 3.24 5.00
N ARG A 53 -19.54 2.35 4.73
CA ARG A 53 -20.82 2.31 5.44
C ARG A 53 -20.75 1.78 6.87
N SER A 54 -19.58 1.34 7.34
CA SER A 54 -19.41 0.73 8.66
C SER A 54 -18.74 1.64 9.70
N ARG A 55 -18.82 2.98 9.53
CA ARG A 55 -18.34 3.96 10.52
C ARG A 55 -19.47 4.58 11.33
#